data_AF-A0A645CQF2-F1
#
_entry.id   AF-A0A645CQF2-F1
#
_cell.length_a   1.000
_cell.length_b   1.000
_cell.length_c   1.000
_cell.angle_alpha   90.00
_cell.angle_beta   90.00
_cell.angle_gamma   90.00
#
_symmetry.space_group_name_H-M   'P 1'
#
loop_
_entity.id
_entity.type
_entity.pdbx_description
1 polymer ?
#
loop_
_entity_poly.entity_id
_entity_poly.type
_entity_poly.pdbx_seq_one_letter_code
_entity_poly.pdbx_strand_id
1 'polypeptide(L)'
;MFDKAKMLAQAYKLKKAIESETIEVEESGIKVVVSGDQKIKSLSINGGENKLLVDTINKAMKKSQEMAAKRMKDMGGLEGLF
;
A
#
# COMPACT_ATOMS: atom_id res chain seq x y z
N MET A 1 -13.42 -1.96 -27.76
CA MET A 1 -12.42 -0.95 -27.30
C MET A 1 -13.01 0.05 -26.31
N PHE A 2 -14.23 0.56 -26.55
CA PHE A 2 -14.94 1.49 -25.65
C PHE A 2 -15.16 0.93 -24.23
N ASP A 3 -15.54 -0.35 -24.09
CA ASP A 3 -15.75 -0.96 -22.77
C ASP A 3 -14.47 -1.13 -21.94
N LYS A 4 -13.34 -1.39 -22.59
CA LYS A 4 -12.03 -1.50 -21.91
C LYS A 4 -11.62 -0.16 -21.30
N ALA A 5 -11.84 0.94 -22.01
CA ALA A 5 -11.57 2.29 -21.50
C ALA A 5 -12.49 2.64 -20.31
N LYS A 6 -13.77 2.29 -20.38
CA LYS A 6 -14.73 2.48 -19.28
C LYS A 6 -14.34 1.69 -18.04
N MET A 7 -13.93 0.43 -18.21
CA MET A 7 -13.48 -0.43 -17.11
C MET A 7 -12.20 0.10 -16.45
N LEU A 8 -11.22 0.54 -17.24
CA LEU A 8 -9.99 1.17 -16.72
C LEU A 8 -10.29 2.45 -15.93
N ALA A 9 -11.21 3.29 -16.42
CA ALA A 9 -11.62 4.50 -15.72
C ALA A 9 -12.31 4.19 -14.38
N GLN A 10 -13.16 3.15 -14.33
CA GLN A 10 -13.79 2.69 -13.09
C GLN A 10 -12.75 2.15 -12.10
N ALA A 11 -11.82 1.31 -12.56
CA ALA A 11 -10.74 0.79 -11.74
C ALA A 11 -9.87 1.91 -11.15
N TYR A 12 -9.55 2.94 -11.94
CA TYR A 12 -8.79 4.09 -11.47
C TYR A 12 -9.54 4.92 -10.42
N LYS A 13 -10.85 5.13 -10.59
CA LYS A 13 -11.70 5.79 -9.60
C LYS A 13 -11.74 5.02 -8.28
N LEU A 14 -11.93 3.69 -8.36
CA LEU A 14 -11.91 2.83 -7.18
C LEU A 14 -10.56 2.87 -6.47
N LYS A 15 -9.46 2.74 -7.23
CA LYS A 15 -8.11 2.87 -6.68
C LYS A 15 -7.92 4.18 -5.91
N LYS A 16 -8.33 5.31 -6.50
CA LYS A 16 -8.26 6.62 -5.83
C LYS A 16 -9.09 6.69 -4.56
N ALA A 17 -10.29 6.10 -4.57
CA ALA A 17 -11.15 6.07 -3.39
C ALA A 17 -10.44 5.31 -2.24
N ILE A 18 -9.89 4.13 -2.54
CA ILE A 18 -9.15 3.32 -1.55
C ILE A 18 -7.90 4.06 -1.04
N GLU A 19 -7.13 4.71 -1.91
CA GLU A 19 -5.95 5.50 -1.52
C GLU A 19 -6.30 6.69 -0.62
N SER A 20 -7.53 7.19 -0.70
CA SER A 20 -8.04 8.32 0.09
C SER A 20 -8.63 7.92 1.44
N GLU A 21 -9.04 6.66 1.59
CA GLU A 21 -9.46 6.13 2.88
C GLU A 21 -8.27 6.03 3.82
N THR A 22 -8.47 6.33 5.10
CA THR A 22 -7.44 6.23 6.13
C THR A 22 -7.95 5.51 7.35
N ILE A 23 -7.10 4.68 7.92
CA ILE A 23 -7.31 3.98 9.19
C ILE A 23 -6.29 4.55 10.18
N GLU A 24 -6.78 4.91 11.36
CA GLU A 24 -5.95 5.34 12.49
C GLU A 24 -6.00 4.28 13.58
N VAL A 25 -4.83 3.91 14.10
CA VAL A 25 -4.68 3.03 15.25
C VAL A 25 -3.82 3.73 16.28
N GLU A 26 -4.26 3.72 17.54
CA GLU A 26 -3.52 4.26 18.67
C GLU A 26 -3.42 3.20 19.77
N GLU A 27 -2.18 2.86 20.15
CA GLU A 27 -1.90 1.87 21.19
C GLU A 27 -0.59 2.21 21.90
N SER A 28 -0.59 2.18 23.23
CA SER A 28 0.62 2.36 24.07
C SER A 28 1.44 3.63 23.72
N GLY A 29 0.76 4.73 23.40
CA GLY A 29 1.38 6.00 23.02
C GLY A 29 1.89 6.04 21.57
N ILE A 30 1.67 5.00 20.78
CA ILE A 30 1.98 4.97 19.35
C ILE A 30 0.69 5.23 18.58
N LYS A 31 0.69 6.25 17.72
CA LYS A 31 -0.40 6.52 16.78
C LYS A 31 0.13 6.31 15.36
N VAL A 32 -0.59 5.53 14.57
CA VAL A 32 -0.25 5.25 13.17
C VAL A 32 -1.46 5.53 12.29
N VAL A 33 -1.26 6.30 11.22
CA VAL A 33 -2.26 6.52 10.18
C VAL A 33 -1.80 5.84 8.90
N VAL A 34 -2.64 4.96 8.37
CA VAL A 34 -2.38 4.17 7.16
C VAL A 34 -3.49 4.43 6.15
N SER A 35 -3.19 4.57 4.86
CA SER A 35 -4.23 4.62 3.82
C SER A 35 -4.77 3.25 3.44
N GLY A 36 -5.91 3.18 2.76
CA GLY A 36 -6.54 1.94 2.31
C GLY A 36 -5.67 1.10 1.36
N ASP A 37 -4.70 1.71 0.69
CA ASP A 37 -3.65 1.02 -0.10
C ASP A 37 -2.44 0.55 0.75
N GLN A 38 -2.57 0.57 2.08
CA GLN A 38 -1.57 0.14 3.06
C GLN A 38 -0.26 0.97 3.07
N LYS A 39 -0.34 2.26 2.76
CA LYS A 39 0.79 3.19 2.90
C LYS A 39 0.72 3.94 4.23
N ILE A 40 1.81 3.92 5.00
CA ILE A 40 1.88 4.73 6.24
C ILE A 40 1.96 6.21 5.86
N LYS A 41 1.00 7.00 6.36
CA LYS A 41 0.91 8.46 6.15
C LYS A 41 1.57 9.22 7.27
N SER A 42 1.33 8.80 8.52
CA SER A 42 1.97 9.38 9.70
C SER A 42 2.15 8.31 10.77
N LEU A 43 3.15 8.55 11.62
CA LEU A 43 3.43 7.76 12.81
C LEU A 43 3.94 8.73 13.87
N SER A 44 3.35 8.68 15.06
CA SER A 44 3.82 9.40 16.23
C SER A 44 4.01 8.48 17.43
N ILE A 45 4.96 8.83 18.28
CA ILE A 45 5.28 8.14 19.53
C ILE A 45 5.23 9.18 20.64
N ASN A 46 4.36 8.99 21.62
CA ASN A 46 4.09 9.91 22.72
C ASN A 46 3.84 11.35 22.23
N GLY A 47 3.10 11.48 21.14
CA GLY A 47 2.77 12.77 20.51
C GLY A 47 3.86 13.35 19.59
N GLY A 48 5.06 12.77 19.55
CA GLY A 48 6.12 13.18 18.63
C GLY A 48 6.04 12.47 17.29
N GLU A 49 5.83 13.21 16.19
CA GLU A 49 5.88 12.63 14.84
C GLU A 49 7.29 12.10 14.49
N ASN A 50 7.34 10.96 13.82
CA ASN A 50 8.59 10.36 13.39
C ASN A 50 8.58 10.00 11.90
N LYS A 51 8.97 10.96 11.06
CA LYS A 51 9.05 10.79 9.60
C LYS A 51 10.07 9.73 9.17
N LEU A 52 11.16 9.56 9.91
CA LEU A 52 12.17 8.55 9.61
C LEU A 52 11.58 7.13 9.73
N LEU A 53 10.75 6.87 10.74
CA LEU A 53 10.04 5.60 10.87
C LEU A 53 9.06 5.38 9.73
N VAL A 54 8.29 6.41 9.34
CA VAL A 54 7.37 6.35 8.18
C VAL A 54 8.12 5.94 6.92
N ASP A 55 9.21 6.63 6.60
CA ASP A 55 10.01 6.35 5.39
C ASP A 55 10.67 4.96 5.44
N THR A 56 11.19 4.58 6.60
CA THR A 56 11.86 3.29 6.79
C THR A 56 10.90 2.12 6.64
N ILE A 57 9.72 2.20 7.26
CA ILE A 57 8.71 1.14 7.18
C ILE A 57 8.14 1.06 5.76
N ASN A 58 7.78 2.18 5.13
CA ASN A 58 7.31 2.18 3.75
C ASN A 58 8.35 1.58 2.78
N LYS A 59 9.65 1.88 2.99
CA LYS A 59 10.74 1.29 2.21
C LYS A 59 10.86 -0.23 2.44
N ALA A 60 10.70 -0.69 3.68
CA ALA A 60 10.71 -2.11 4.00
C ALA A 60 9.53 -2.86 3.36
N MET A 61 8.32 -2.30 3.44
CA MET A 61 7.11 -2.83 2.79
C MET A 61 7.30 -2.95 1.28
N LYS A 62 7.83 -1.91 0.63
CA LYS A 62 8.14 -1.93 -0.80
C LYS A 62 9.13 -3.04 -1.17
N LYS A 63 10.21 -3.19 -0.40
CA LYS A 63 11.19 -4.28 -0.62
C LYS A 63 10.57 -5.67 -0.44
N SER A 64 9.67 -5.82 0.54
CA SER A 64 8.94 -7.08 0.76
C SER A 64 8.06 -7.44 -0.44
N GLN A 65 7.34 -6.45 -1.00
CA GLN A 65 6.55 -6.62 -2.21
C GLN A 65 7.42 -6.98 -3.42
N GLU A 66 8.55 -6.29 -3.61
CA GLU A 66 9.51 -6.60 -4.68
C GLU A 66 10.06 -8.03 -4.56
N MET A 67 10.36 -8.47 -3.35
CA MET A 67 10.79 -9.84 -3.07
C MET A 67 9.70 -10.86 -3.39
N ALA A 68 8.46 -10.62 -2.96
CA ALA A 68 7.32 -11.49 -3.25
C ALA A 68 7.06 -11.58 -4.76
N ALA A 69 7.06 -10.45 -5.47
CA ALA A 69 6.89 -10.41 -6.92
C ALA A 69 8.00 -11.20 -7.65
N LYS A 70 9.25 -11.08 -7.20
CA LYS A 70 10.37 -11.87 -7.72
C LYS A 70 10.14 -13.37 -7.50
N ARG A 71 9.73 -13.78 -6.30
CA ARG A 71 9.41 -15.19 -5.99
C ARG A 71 8.27 -15.74 -6.86
N MET A 72 7.20 -14.97 -7.06
CA MET A 72 6.09 -15.37 -7.93
C MET A 72 6.54 -15.58 -9.38
N LYS A 73 7.41 -14.71 -9.89
CA LYS A 73 8.02 -14.87 -11.21
C LYS A 73 8.88 -16.14 -11.29
N ASP A 74 9.70 -16.38 -10.28
CA ASP A 74 10.60 -17.54 -10.21
C ASP A 74 9.82 -18.87 -10.09
N MET A 75 8.63 -18.85 -9.48
CA MET A 75 7.73 -20.02 -9.36
C MET A 75 6.88 -20.28 -10.62
N GLY A 76 7.15 -19.60 -11.74
CA GLY A 76 6.39 -19.79 -12.99
C GLY A 76 5.01 -19.13 -12.98
N GLY A 77 4.77 -18.15 -12.12
CA GLY A 77 3.46 -17.49 -11.91
C GLY A 77 2.86 -16.73 -13.10
N LEU A 78 3.44 -16.86 -14.31
CA LEU A 78 2.87 -16.39 -15.57
C LEU A 78 2.58 -17.52 -16.59
N GLU A 79 2.96 -18.77 -16.33
CA GLU A 79 2.62 -19.90 -17.22
C GLU A 79 1.23 -20.50 -16.92
N GLY A 80 0.58 -20.10 -15.82
CA GLY A 80 -0.76 -20.56 -15.43
C GLY A 80 -1.89 -19.54 -15.55
N LEU A 81 -1.63 -18.34 -16.10
CA LEU A 81 -2.61 -17.25 -16.25
C LEU A 81 -2.81 -16.79 -17.70
N PHE A 82 -2.21 -17.48 -18.67
CA PHE A 82 -2.46 -17.33 -20.11
C PHE A 82 -2.67 -18.69 -20.76
#